data_AF-A0A3S4IZK4-F1
#
_entry.id   AF-A0A3S4IZK4-F1
#
_cell.length_a   1.000
_cell.length_b   1.000
_cell.length_c   1.000
_cell.angle_alpha   90.00
_cell.angle_beta   90.00
_cell.angle_gamma   90.00
#
_symmetry.space_group_name_H-M   'P 1'
#
loop_
_entity.id
_entity.type
_entity.pdbx_description
1 polymer ?
#
loop_
_entity_poly.entity_id
_entity_poly.type
_entity_poly.pdbx_seq_one_letter_code
_entity_poly.pdbx_strand_id
1 'polypeptide(L)' 'MALYNRGQHKEATQSLLALLADGSADNGIRAYRRAIRFYAEDLDRTW' A
#
# COMPACT_ATOMS: atom_id res chain seq x y z
N MET A 1 12.60 -1.08 4.31
CA MET A 1 13.33 -2.15 5.05
C MET A 1 13.43 -1.88 6.55
N ALA A 2 13.51 -0.62 7.01
CA ALA A 2 13.58 -0.31 8.45
C ALA A 2 12.36 -0.83 9.27
N LEU A 3 11.13 -0.71 8.74
CA LEU A 3 9.92 -1.21 9.41
C LEU A 3 9.81 -2.73 9.38
N TYR A 4 10.16 -3.35 8.25
CA TYR A 4 10.19 -4.81 8.10
C TYR A 4 11.10 -5.47 9.14
N ASN A 5 12.31 -4.94 9.32
CA ASN A 5 13.27 -5.44 10.30
C ASN A 5 12.83 -5.25 11.76
N ARG A 6 11.82 -4.40 12.01
CA ARG A 6 11.23 -4.16 13.34
C ARG A 6 9.95 -4.97 13.57
N GLY A 7 9.57 -5.85 12.66
CA GLY A 7 8.31 -6.61 12.73
C GLY A 7 7.07 -5.75 12.45
N GLN A 8 7.25 -4.50 12.02
CA GLN A 8 6.19 -3.53 11.71
C GLN A 8 5.65 -3.76 10.29
N HIS A 9 5.18 -5.00 10.04
CA HIS A 9 4.76 -5.44 8.71
C HIS A 9 3.55 -4.65 8.18
N LYS A 10 2.63 -4.26 9.06
CA LYS A 10 1.44 -3.48 8.69
C LYS A 10 1.85 -2.11 8.12
N GLU A 11 2.62 -1.34 8.87
CA GLU A 11 3.06 0.01 8.46
C GLU A 11 3.97 -0.04 7.23
N ALA A 12 4.81 -1.08 7.12
CA ALA A 12 5.62 -1.32 5.94
C ALA A 12 4.75 -1.55 4.68
N THR A 13 3.70 -2.35 4.82
CA THR A 13 2.79 -2.71 3.71
C THR A 13 1.91 -1.53 3.31
N GLN A 14 1.36 -0.78 4.28
CA GLN A 14 0.61 0.44 4.01
C GLN A 14 1.46 1.47 3.25
N SER A 15 2.71 1.67 3.68
CA SER A 15 3.65 2.59 3.02
C SER A 15 3.98 2.15 1.59
N LEU A 16 4.15 0.85 1.37
CA LEU A 16 4.39 0.29 0.03
C LEU A 16 3.20 0.51 -0.90
N LEU A 17 1.98 0.21 -0.43
CA LEU A 17 0.76 0.40 -1.22
C LEU A 17 0.52 1.87 -1.57
N ALA A 18 0.79 2.79 -0.65
CA ALA A 18 0.70 4.23 -0.91
C ALA A 18 1.69 4.67 -2.01
N LEU A 19 2.95 4.22 -1.93
CA LEU A 19 3.97 4.51 -2.94
C LEU A 19 3.59 3.96 -4.32
N LEU A 20 3.04 2.74 -4.39
CA LEU A 20 2.58 2.15 -5.64
C LEU A 20 1.39 2.90 -6.23
N ALA A 21 0.42 3.29 -5.39
CA ALA A 21 -0.74 4.05 -5.83
C ALA A 21 -0.35 5.44 -6.37
N ASP A 22 0.67 6.09 -5.81
CA ASP A 22 1.01 7.47 -6.16
C ASP A 22 2.11 7.61 -7.21
N GLY A 23 3.04 6.66 -7.30
CA GLY A 23 4.22 6.76 -8.16
C GLY A 23 4.29 5.76 -9.32
N SER A 24 3.40 4.78 -9.39
CA SER A 24 3.51 3.74 -10.42
C SER A 24 3.05 4.20 -11.80
N ALA A 25 3.89 3.94 -12.80
CA ALA A 25 3.56 4.10 -14.22
C ALA A 25 2.92 2.84 -14.84
N ASP A 26 2.84 1.74 -14.07
CA ASP A 26 2.22 0.49 -14.55
C ASP A 26 0.73 0.67 -14.79
N ASN A 27 0.24 0.26 -15.96
CA ASN A 27 -1.16 0.45 -16.35
C ASN A 27 -2.14 -0.36 -15.49
N GLY A 28 -1.74 -1.55 -15.02
CA GLY A 28 -2.55 -2.34 -14.09
C GLY A 28 -2.68 -1.63 -12.74
N ILE A 29 -1.58 -1.14 -12.20
CA ILE A 29 -1.59 -0.39 -10.93
C ILE A 29 -2.39 0.91 -11.06
N ARG A 30 -2.26 1.63 -12.18
CA ARG A 30 -3.06 2.84 -12.43
C ARG A 30 -4.55 2.56 -12.52
N ALA A 31 -4.95 1.46 -13.16
CA ALA A 31 -6.35 1.05 -13.25
C ALA A 31 -6.96 0.78 -11.86
N TYR A 32 -6.18 0.23 -10.93
CA TYR A 32 -6.62 -0.08 -9.57
C TYR A 32 -6.19 0.94 -8.50
N ARG A 33 -5.63 2.09 -8.90
CA ARG A 33 -5.05 3.09 -7.99
C ARG A 33 -5.94 3.42 -6.80
N ARG A 34 -7.23 3.60 -7.04
CA ARG A 34 -8.19 3.98 -5.99
C ARG A 34 -8.41 2.87 -4.96
N ALA A 35 -8.48 1.61 -5.41
CA ALA A 35 -8.59 0.46 -4.52
C ALA A 35 -7.29 0.26 -3.72
N ILE A 36 -6.14 0.36 -4.38
CA ILE A 36 -4.82 0.25 -3.75
C ILE A 36 -4.66 1.32 -2.67
N ARG A 37 -5.06 2.57 -2.95
CA ARG A 37 -4.99 3.67 -1.98
C ARG A 37 -5.95 3.46 -0.81
N PHE A 38 -7.16 2.94 -1.05
CA PHE A 38 -8.11 2.61 -0.01
C PHE A 38 -7.54 1.56 0.98
N TYR A 39 -6.89 0.51 0.48
CA TYR A 39 -6.23 -0.47 1.35
C TYR A 39 -4.97 0.07 2.03
N ALA A 40 -4.27 1.01 1.40
CA ALA A 40 -3.12 1.68 2.02
C ALA A 40 -3.52 2.48 3.26
N GLU A 41 -4.72 3.08 3.28
CA GLU A 41 -5.24 3.84 4.42
C GLU A 41 -5.55 2.94 5.62
N ASP A 42 -6.19 1.78 5.41
CA ASP A 42 -6.44 0.82 6.48
C ASP A 42 -6.42 -0.63 5.97
N LEU A 43 -5.31 -1.32 6.26
CA LEU A 43 -5.07 -2.69 5.81
C LEU A 43 -5.95 -3.72 6.55
N ASP A 44 -6.38 -3.41 7.77
CA ASP A 44 -7.13 -4.34 8.63
C ASP A 44 -8.64 -4.14 8.53
N ARG A 45 -9.09 -3.19 7.69
CA ARG A 45 -10.50 -2.91 7.50
C ARG A 45 -11.18 -4.07 6.80
N THR A 46 -11.98 -4.80 7.57
CA THR A 46 -12.83 -5.90 7.11
C THR A 46 -14.29 -5.46 7.10
N TRP A 47 -15.08 -5.99 6.15
CA TRP A 47 -16.50 -5.68 5.94
C TRP A 47 -17.33 -6.94 6.13
#